data_AF-A0A7C3GA07-F1
#
_entry.id   AF-A0A7C3GA07-F1
#
_cell.length_a   1.000
_cell.length_b   1.000
_cell.length_c   1.000
_cell.angle_alpha   90.00
_cell.angle_beta   90.00
_cell.angle_gamma   90.00
#
_symmetry.space_group_name_H-M   'P 1'
#
loop_
_entity.id
_entity.type
_entity.pdbx_description
1 polymer ?
#
loop_
_entity_poly.entity_id
_entity_poly.type
_entity_poly.pdbx_seq_one_letter_code
_entity_poly.pdbx_strand_id
1 'polypeptide(L)'
;MLIDAPALPDETSISDFFREMENTPYRIFLQNLKTYQAKFELNDWLFYELIRVTLDKLYPQKNNLQKELSSWFFLSKSGFNTRLTYLGNRVFVYAQSDENIFDTPIINDDGKFFINLTSIYNYIETRGTSLNILNFTPAPSGKSFSFDLHQLPHFHPIKKTRQLHFQWQNRSYDLNVTFDLNLVRLMENYPILDETKYIHTPLSALGTQSLLPQFEKIIHDKTEKEALEIITLFTRSAFQYKDDEEYFG
;
A
#
# COMPACT_ATOMS: atom_id res chain seq x y z
N MET A 1 -10.21 -13.86 -21.05
CA MET A 1 -9.26 -13.13 -20.18
C MET A 1 -8.63 -14.04 -19.16
N LEU A 2 -9.31 -15.11 -18.75
CA LEU A 2 -8.75 -16.09 -17.85
C LEU A 2 -8.04 -17.16 -18.67
N ILE A 3 -6.73 -17.23 -18.54
CA ILE A 3 -5.89 -18.33 -19.04
C ILE A 3 -5.30 -19.05 -17.86
N ASP A 4 -5.11 -20.36 -17.94
CA ASP A 4 -4.59 -21.14 -16.83
C ASP A 4 -3.09 -20.93 -16.62
N ALA A 5 -2.68 -20.89 -15.36
CA ALA A 5 -1.25 -20.87 -15.04
C ALA A 5 -0.60 -22.20 -15.39
N PRO A 6 0.72 -22.20 -15.68
CA PRO A 6 1.47 -23.44 -15.81
C PRO A 6 1.44 -24.24 -14.50
N ALA A 7 1.67 -25.55 -14.60
CA ALA A 7 1.71 -26.43 -13.44
C ALA A 7 2.89 -26.10 -12.51
N LEU A 8 4.05 -25.75 -13.10
CA LEU A 8 5.23 -25.26 -12.41
C LEU A 8 5.81 -24.06 -13.17
N PRO A 9 6.27 -23.02 -12.47
CA PRO A 9 6.93 -21.87 -13.08
C PRO A 9 8.39 -22.17 -13.43
N ASP A 10 8.75 -21.89 -14.66
CA ASP A 10 10.11 -21.77 -15.17
C ASP A 10 10.19 -20.62 -16.19
N GLU A 11 11.40 -20.31 -16.67
CA GLU A 11 11.64 -19.21 -17.60
C GLU A 11 10.70 -19.22 -18.82
N THR A 12 10.50 -20.40 -19.41
CA THR A 12 9.71 -20.58 -20.63
C THR A 12 8.23 -20.46 -20.34
N SER A 13 7.72 -21.22 -19.37
CA SER A 13 6.29 -21.25 -19.03
C SER A 13 5.77 -19.92 -18.50
N ILE A 14 6.57 -19.18 -17.73
CA ILE A 14 6.21 -17.85 -17.23
C ILE A 14 6.14 -16.85 -18.39
N SER A 15 7.14 -16.88 -19.29
CA SER A 15 7.18 -16.01 -20.46
C SER A 15 6.03 -16.30 -21.43
N ASP A 16 5.70 -17.58 -21.63
CA ASP A 16 4.59 -18.01 -22.48
C ASP A 16 3.24 -17.61 -21.89
N PHE A 17 3.04 -17.75 -20.57
CA PHE A 17 1.85 -17.24 -19.89
C PHE A 17 1.66 -15.73 -20.16
N PHE A 18 2.74 -14.94 -20.07
CA PHE A 18 2.66 -13.51 -20.34
C PHE A 18 2.22 -13.23 -21.78
N ARG A 19 2.83 -13.91 -22.76
CA ARG A 19 2.50 -13.77 -24.19
C ARG A 19 1.07 -14.22 -24.50
N GLU A 20 0.60 -15.28 -23.86
CA GLU A 20 -0.78 -15.74 -24.01
C GLU A 20 -1.76 -14.71 -23.43
N MET A 21 -1.46 -14.11 -22.27
CA MET A 21 -2.25 -13.00 -21.72
C MET A 21 -2.35 -11.81 -22.69
N GLU A 22 -1.28 -11.50 -23.43
CA GLU A 22 -1.28 -10.44 -24.46
C GLU A 22 -2.28 -10.68 -25.58
N ASN A 23 -2.57 -11.94 -25.89
CA ASN A 23 -3.53 -12.34 -26.93
C ASN A 23 -4.99 -12.32 -26.44
N THR A 24 -5.21 -12.10 -25.15
CA THR A 24 -6.56 -11.94 -24.59
C THR A 24 -7.08 -10.51 -24.76
N PRO A 25 -8.40 -10.25 -24.64
CA PRO A 25 -8.94 -8.89 -24.62
C PRO A 25 -8.67 -8.14 -23.29
N TYR A 26 -7.45 -8.25 -22.74
CA TYR A 26 -7.07 -7.71 -21.42
C TYR A 26 -7.24 -6.19 -21.32
N ARG A 27 -7.14 -5.46 -22.44
CA ARG A 27 -7.15 -3.99 -22.47
C ARG A 27 -8.41 -3.38 -21.89
N ILE A 28 -9.58 -3.99 -22.12
CA ILE A 28 -10.86 -3.48 -21.59
C ILE A 28 -10.87 -3.56 -20.06
N PHE A 29 -10.40 -4.68 -19.51
CA PHE A 29 -10.32 -4.86 -18.06
C PHE A 29 -9.27 -3.97 -17.42
N LEU A 30 -8.09 -3.86 -18.03
CA LEU A 30 -7.05 -2.95 -17.57
C LEU A 30 -7.55 -1.49 -17.59
N GLN A 31 -8.29 -1.11 -18.63
CA GLN A 31 -8.90 0.22 -18.71
C GLN A 31 -9.90 0.45 -17.59
N ASN A 32 -10.74 -0.54 -17.26
CA ASN A 32 -11.66 -0.44 -16.12
C ASN A 32 -10.92 -0.27 -14.80
N LEU A 33 -9.85 -1.03 -14.56
CA LEU A 33 -9.00 -0.87 -13.36
C LEU A 33 -8.42 0.55 -13.28
N LYS A 34 -7.86 1.07 -14.39
CA LYS A 34 -7.34 2.44 -14.45
C LYS A 34 -8.42 3.51 -14.25
N THR A 35 -9.64 3.27 -14.72
CA THR A 35 -10.78 4.16 -14.43
C THR A 35 -11.09 4.21 -12.94
N TYR A 36 -11.05 3.08 -12.23
CA TYR A 36 -11.23 3.06 -10.78
C TYR A 36 -10.05 3.65 -10.03
N GLN A 37 -8.82 3.44 -10.51
CA GLN A 37 -7.61 4.09 -10.00
C GLN A 37 -7.79 5.61 -9.99
N ALA A 38 -8.17 6.19 -11.13
CA ALA A 38 -8.38 7.63 -11.26
C ALA A 38 -9.57 8.12 -10.44
N LYS A 39 -10.70 7.39 -10.47
CA LYS A 39 -11.92 7.77 -9.75
C LYS A 39 -11.71 7.86 -8.23
N PHE A 40 -10.93 6.95 -7.68
CA PHE A 40 -10.67 6.87 -6.23
C PHE A 40 -9.32 7.46 -5.85
N GLU A 41 -8.60 8.09 -6.78
CA GLU A 41 -7.32 8.75 -6.51
C GLU A 41 -6.28 7.80 -5.91
N LEU A 42 -6.28 6.54 -6.35
CA LEU A 42 -5.38 5.51 -5.85
C LEU A 42 -3.95 5.74 -6.35
N ASN A 43 -2.98 5.72 -5.45
CA ASN A 43 -1.57 5.64 -5.81
C ASN A 43 -1.21 4.25 -6.39
N ASP A 44 0.07 4.02 -6.66
CA ASP A 44 0.49 2.80 -7.33
C ASP A 44 0.32 1.55 -6.44
N TRP A 45 0.56 1.65 -5.12
CA TRP A 45 0.28 0.56 -4.17
C TRP A 45 -1.21 0.19 -4.11
N LEU A 46 -2.08 1.18 -3.92
CA LEU A 46 -3.52 0.95 -3.86
C LEU A 46 -4.09 0.46 -5.20
N PHE A 47 -3.46 0.84 -6.31
CA PHE A 47 -3.78 0.28 -7.62
C PHE A 47 -3.37 -1.19 -7.74
N TYR A 48 -2.19 -1.56 -7.23
CA TYR A 48 -1.79 -2.95 -7.12
C TYR A 48 -2.78 -3.75 -6.26
N GLU A 49 -3.18 -3.25 -5.09
CA GLU A 49 -4.21 -3.90 -4.26
C GLU A 49 -5.55 -4.05 -4.99
N LEU A 50 -5.97 -3.03 -5.74
CA LEU A 50 -7.17 -3.13 -6.58
C LEU A 50 -7.06 -4.27 -7.61
N ILE A 51 -5.90 -4.41 -8.26
CA ILE A 51 -5.64 -5.54 -9.17
C ILE A 51 -5.79 -6.86 -8.40
N ARG A 52 -5.12 -6.99 -7.25
CA ARG A 52 -5.12 -8.20 -6.40
C ARG A 52 -6.53 -8.63 -6.00
N VAL A 53 -7.27 -7.73 -5.36
CA VAL A 53 -8.64 -7.99 -4.89
C VAL A 53 -9.57 -8.32 -6.05
N THR A 54 -9.38 -7.70 -7.21
CA THR A 54 -10.18 -8.02 -8.40
C THR A 54 -9.87 -9.42 -8.92
N LEU A 55 -8.58 -9.78 -9.00
CA LEU A 55 -8.15 -11.11 -9.42
C LEU A 55 -8.61 -12.19 -8.44
N ASP A 56 -8.59 -11.94 -7.14
CA ASP A 56 -9.11 -12.88 -6.14
C ASP A 56 -10.59 -13.19 -6.36
N LYS A 57 -11.39 -12.18 -6.74
CA LYS A 57 -12.81 -12.35 -7.06
C LYS A 57 -13.05 -13.05 -8.39
N LEU A 58 -12.19 -12.84 -9.39
CA LEU A 58 -12.28 -13.50 -10.69
C LEU A 58 -11.79 -14.94 -10.67
N TYR A 59 -10.87 -15.25 -9.75
CA TYR A 59 -10.21 -16.53 -9.61
C TYR A 59 -10.46 -17.18 -8.24
N PRO A 60 -11.73 -17.37 -7.81
CA PRO A 60 -12.00 -17.94 -6.49
C PRO A 60 -11.52 -19.39 -6.33
N GLN A 61 -11.37 -20.11 -7.45
CA GLN A 61 -11.00 -21.53 -7.50
C GLN A 61 -9.61 -21.79 -8.11
N LYS A 62 -8.81 -20.74 -8.39
CA LYS A 62 -7.50 -20.92 -9.00
C LYS A 62 -6.37 -20.73 -7.99
N ASN A 63 -5.22 -21.34 -8.32
CA ASN A 63 -4.04 -21.35 -7.47
C ASN A 63 -3.37 -19.96 -7.37
N ASN A 64 -2.54 -19.78 -6.34
CA ASN A 64 -1.85 -18.50 -6.10
C ASN A 64 -0.93 -18.12 -7.26
N LEU A 65 -0.29 -19.10 -7.93
CA LEU A 65 0.58 -18.86 -9.08
C LEU A 65 -0.12 -18.06 -10.18
N GLN A 66 -1.36 -18.42 -10.54
CA GLN A 66 -2.14 -17.72 -11.55
C GLN A 66 -2.46 -16.28 -11.16
N LYS A 67 -2.75 -16.04 -9.88
CA LYS A 67 -3.05 -14.71 -9.36
C LYS A 67 -1.81 -13.82 -9.36
N GLU A 68 -0.66 -14.35 -8.95
CA GLU A 68 0.62 -13.62 -8.98
C GLU A 68 1.04 -13.29 -10.41
N LEU A 69 1.03 -14.27 -11.34
CA LEU A 69 1.38 -14.04 -12.74
C LEU A 69 0.42 -13.06 -13.43
N SER A 70 -0.88 -13.14 -13.14
CA SER A 70 -1.86 -12.18 -13.65
C SER A 70 -1.62 -10.77 -13.08
N SER A 71 -1.29 -10.67 -11.79
CA SER A 71 -0.98 -9.39 -11.14
C SER A 71 0.25 -8.75 -11.77
N TRP A 72 1.32 -9.52 -11.94
CA TRP A 72 2.52 -9.10 -12.65
C TRP A 72 2.19 -8.62 -14.07
N PHE A 73 1.42 -9.40 -14.83
CA PHE A 73 1.00 -9.01 -16.18
C PHE A 73 0.30 -7.65 -16.20
N PHE A 74 -0.73 -7.45 -15.36
CA PHE A 74 -1.49 -6.20 -15.34
C PHE A 74 -0.64 -5.03 -14.85
N LEU A 75 0.29 -5.25 -13.92
CA LEU A 75 1.20 -4.23 -13.46
C LEU A 75 2.20 -3.84 -14.57
N SER A 76 2.84 -4.80 -15.24
CA SER A 76 3.71 -4.52 -16.38
C SER A 76 2.96 -3.80 -17.51
N LYS A 77 1.74 -4.24 -17.85
CA LYS A 77 0.89 -3.60 -18.87
C LYS A 77 0.35 -2.24 -18.44
N SER A 78 0.39 -1.92 -17.16
CA SER A 78 0.09 -0.58 -16.66
C SER A 78 1.23 0.41 -16.88
N GLY A 79 2.41 -0.08 -17.25
CA GLY A 79 3.59 0.72 -17.61
C GLY A 79 4.69 0.71 -16.55
N PHE A 80 4.59 -0.12 -15.51
CA PHE A 80 5.59 -0.20 -14.45
C PHE A 80 6.78 -1.06 -14.84
N ASN A 81 7.97 -0.63 -14.42
CA ASN A 81 9.16 -1.44 -14.51
C ASN A 81 9.09 -2.55 -13.45
N THR A 82 8.90 -3.78 -13.89
CA THR A 82 8.61 -4.93 -13.04
C THR A 82 9.63 -6.03 -13.24
N ARG A 83 9.85 -6.82 -12.20
CA ARG A 83 10.58 -8.08 -12.24
C ARG A 83 9.72 -9.19 -11.65
N LEU A 84 10.08 -10.41 -11.98
CA LEU A 84 9.48 -11.60 -11.40
C LEU A 84 10.60 -12.49 -10.91
N THR A 85 10.48 -13.01 -9.70
CA THR A 85 11.34 -14.10 -9.23
C THR A 85 10.51 -15.35 -8.97
N TYR A 86 11.13 -16.51 -9.00
CA TYR A 86 10.43 -17.78 -8.84
C TYR A 86 11.28 -18.86 -8.18
N LEU A 87 10.61 -19.73 -7.42
CA LEU A 87 11.20 -20.90 -6.77
C LEU A 87 10.11 -21.94 -6.49
N GLY A 88 10.35 -23.19 -6.93
CA GLY A 88 9.36 -24.26 -6.78
C GLY A 88 8.08 -23.92 -7.53
N ASN A 89 6.94 -23.84 -6.82
CA ASN A 89 5.64 -23.46 -7.39
C ASN A 89 5.21 -22.01 -7.08
N ARG A 90 6.13 -21.18 -6.58
CA ARG A 90 5.86 -19.80 -6.19
C ARG A 90 6.55 -18.84 -7.12
N VAL A 91 5.89 -17.72 -7.36
CA VAL A 91 6.45 -16.54 -8.02
C VAL A 91 6.21 -15.33 -7.15
N PHE A 92 7.09 -14.34 -7.27
CA PHE A 92 7.04 -13.11 -6.50
C PHE A 92 7.16 -11.94 -7.47
N VAL A 93 6.25 -10.97 -7.33
CA VAL A 93 6.12 -9.80 -8.18
C VAL A 93 6.90 -8.65 -7.55
N TYR A 94 7.78 -8.06 -8.35
CA TYR A 94 8.60 -6.95 -7.96
C TYR A 94 8.30 -5.72 -8.82
N ALA A 95 8.35 -4.54 -8.22
CA ALA A 95 8.28 -3.27 -8.94
C ALA A 95 9.48 -2.39 -8.58
N GLN A 96 10.03 -1.69 -9.58
CA GLN A 96 11.11 -0.76 -9.36
C GLN A 96 10.61 0.41 -8.52
N SER A 97 11.32 0.77 -7.47
CA SER A 97 11.03 1.96 -6.67
C SER A 97 12.33 2.59 -6.22
N ASP A 98 12.29 3.90 -6.00
CA ASP A 98 13.36 4.69 -5.42
C ASP A 98 13.06 5.04 -3.94
N GLU A 99 11.94 4.52 -3.41
CA GLU A 99 11.48 4.73 -2.05
C GLU A 99 12.00 3.64 -1.11
N ASN A 100 12.27 4.01 0.14
CA ASN A 100 12.65 3.09 1.20
C ASN A 100 11.39 2.45 1.81
N ILE A 101 11.23 1.15 1.57
CA ILE A 101 10.15 0.34 2.16
C ILE A 101 10.78 -0.63 3.15
N PHE A 102 10.35 -0.57 4.40
CA PHE A 102 10.91 -1.37 5.48
C PHE A 102 10.30 -2.77 5.51
N ASP A 103 11.03 -3.69 6.16
CA ASP A 103 10.65 -5.11 6.34
C ASP A 103 10.21 -5.85 5.08
N THR A 104 10.72 -5.41 3.93
CA THR A 104 10.39 -6.00 2.63
C THR A 104 11.64 -6.48 1.91
N PRO A 105 11.66 -7.70 1.35
CA PRO A 105 12.73 -8.16 0.48
C PRO A 105 12.89 -7.28 -0.76
N ILE A 106 14.13 -6.90 -1.06
CA ILE A 106 14.49 -6.13 -2.25
C ILE A 106 15.49 -6.91 -3.10
N ILE A 107 15.49 -6.64 -4.41
CA ILE A 107 16.56 -7.09 -5.31
C ILE A 107 17.17 -5.88 -6.01
N ASN A 108 18.44 -5.99 -6.36
CA ASN A 108 19.11 -5.06 -7.27
C ASN A 108 19.21 -5.73 -8.64
N ASP A 109 18.76 -5.03 -9.68
CA ASP A 109 18.93 -5.45 -11.07
C ASP A 109 19.36 -4.22 -11.89
N ASP A 110 20.55 -4.30 -12.49
CA ASP A 110 21.17 -3.22 -13.26
C ASP A 110 21.21 -1.86 -12.51
N GLY A 111 21.61 -1.89 -11.23
CA GLY A 111 21.74 -0.69 -10.40
C GLY A 111 20.41 -0.08 -9.93
N LYS A 112 19.26 -0.68 -10.29
CA LYS A 112 17.93 -0.27 -9.80
C LYS A 112 17.43 -1.22 -8.72
N PHE A 113 16.75 -0.66 -7.73
CA PHE A 113 16.12 -1.44 -6.67
C PHE A 113 14.68 -1.79 -7.00
N PHE A 114 14.32 -3.03 -6.74
CA PHE A 114 12.96 -3.52 -6.91
C PHE A 114 12.43 -4.10 -5.60
N ILE A 115 11.24 -3.66 -5.22
CA ILE A 115 10.56 -4.03 -3.97
C ILE A 115 9.63 -5.22 -4.23
N ASN A 116 9.68 -6.25 -3.38
CA ASN A 116 8.82 -7.44 -3.48
C ASN A 116 7.38 -7.13 -3.02
N LEU A 117 6.50 -6.81 -3.97
CA LEU A 117 5.10 -6.49 -3.69
C LEU A 117 4.32 -7.71 -3.18
N THR A 118 4.66 -8.91 -3.66
CA THR A 118 4.02 -10.16 -3.22
C THR A 118 4.29 -10.45 -1.75
N SER A 119 5.51 -10.17 -1.28
CA SER A 119 5.89 -10.33 0.13
C SER A 119 5.13 -9.38 1.04
N ILE A 120 5.01 -8.11 0.65
CA ILE A 120 4.21 -7.13 1.40
C ILE A 120 2.75 -7.58 1.49
N TYR A 121 2.12 -7.87 0.33
CA TYR A 121 0.68 -8.15 0.27
C TYR A 121 0.28 -9.43 1.01
N ASN A 122 1.13 -10.45 0.99
CA ASN A 122 0.84 -11.76 1.60
C ASN A 122 1.55 -11.99 2.95
N TYR A 123 2.31 -11.01 3.45
CA TYR A 123 3.18 -11.16 4.63
C TYR A 123 4.14 -12.36 4.52
N ILE A 124 4.80 -12.53 3.37
CA ILE A 124 5.72 -13.65 3.10
C ILE A 124 7.16 -13.19 3.22
N GLU A 125 7.89 -13.76 4.17
CA GLU A 125 9.34 -13.57 4.29
C GLU A 125 10.10 -14.41 3.25
N THR A 126 11.05 -13.78 2.55
CA THR A 126 11.95 -14.46 1.61
C THR A 126 13.42 -14.15 1.86
N ARG A 127 13.75 -13.40 2.93
CA ARG A 127 15.14 -13.11 3.34
C ARG A 127 15.94 -14.41 3.49
N GLY A 128 17.15 -14.42 2.94
CA GLY A 128 18.04 -15.59 2.94
C GLY A 128 17.67 -16.70 1.95
N THR A 129 16.58 -16.58 1.19
CA THR A 129 16.19 -17.55 0.17
C THR A 129 16.78 -17.17 -1.19
N SER A 130 17.49 -18.10 -1.85
CA SER A 130 17.93 -17.92 -3.24
C SER A 130 16.76 -18.14 -4.20
N LEU A 131 16.33 -17.07 -4.88
CA LEU A 131 15.26 -17.10 -5.86
C LEU A 131 15.84 -16.96 -7.27
N ASN A 132 15.23 -17.61 -8.27
CA ASN A 132 15.58 -17.39 -9.66
C ASN A 132 14.95 -16.09 -10.14
N ILE A 133 15.69 -15.25 -10.87
CA ILE A 133 15.16 -14.04 -11.51
C ILE A 133 14.78 -14.38 -12.95
N LEU A 134 13.57 -14.02 -13.35
CA LEU A 134 13.12 -14.17 -14.74
C LEU A 134 13.89 -13.18 -15.63
N ASN A 135 14.51 -13.65 -16.72
CA ASN A 135 15.24 -12.78 -17.65
C ASN A 135 14.29 -11.98 -18.54
N PHE A 136 13.10 -12.50 -18.81
CA PHE A 136 12.06 -11.79 -19.55
C PHE A 136 11.53 -10.57 -18.78
N THR A 137 11.77 -9.37 -19.33
CA THR A 137 11.34 -8.09 -18.76
C THR A 137 10.33 -7.40 -19.69
N PRO A 138 9.05 -7.33 -19.32
CA PRO A 138 8.03 -6.83 -20.26
C PRO A 138 8.08 -5.32 -20.51
N ALA A 139 8.60 -4.55 -19.54
CA ALA A 139 8.68 -3.09 -19.59
C ALA A 139 9.96 -2.58 -18.90
N PRO A 140 11.16 -2.85 -19.44
CA PRO A 140 12.43 -2.52 -18.78
C PRO A 140 12.66 -1.01 -18.58
N SER A 141 12.02 -0.18 -19.42
CA SER A 141 12.00 1.29 -19.30
C SER A 141 10.68 1.83 -18.72
N GLY A 142 9.91 0.98 -18.03
CA GLY A 142 8.69 1.40 -17.36
C GLY A 142 8.93 2.40 -16.24
N LYS A 143 7.84 3.02 -15.75
CA LYS A 143 7.89 3.99 -14.66
C LYS A 143 8.23 3.32 -13.31
N SER A 144 8.82 4.12 -12.41
CA SER A 144 9.01 3.79 -11.00
C SER A 144 7.66 3.68 -10.29
N PHE A 145 7.60 2.86 -9.25
CA PHE A 145 6.43 2.58 -8.43
C PHE A 145 6.49 3.40 -7.15
N SER A 146 5.42 4.14 -6.86
CA SER A 146 5.35 4.99 -5.66
C SER A 146 4.38 4.43 -4.61
N PHE A 147 4.84 4.42 -3.36
CA PHE A 147 4.04 4.11 -2.18
C PHE A 147 3.61 5.39 -1.46
N ASP A 148 3.89 6.57 -2.01
CA ASP A 148 3.55 7.83 -1.36
C ASP A 148 2.03 8.10 -1.36
N LEU A 149 1.53 8.63 -0.25
CA LEU A 149 0.14 9.02 -0.05
C LEU A 149 0.03 10.54 0.03
N HIS A 150 0.47 11.24 -1.02
CA HIS A 150 0.31 12.70 -1.15
C HIS A 150 -1.15 13.17 -1.04
N GLN A 151 -2.08 12.30 -1.42
CA GLN A 151 -3.52 12.49 -1.26
C GLN A 151 -4.13 11.19 -0.74
N LEU A 152 -5.15 11.31 0.10
CA LEU A 152 -5.89 10.14 0.57
C LEU A 152 -6.88 9.68 -0.49
N PRO A 153 -7.06 8.35 -0.66
CA PRO A 153 -7.99 7.83 -1.64
C PRO A 153 -9.43 8.26 -1.31
N HIS A 154 -10.19 8.57 -2.36
CA HIS A 154 -11.51 9.17 -2.22
C HIS A 154 -12.61 8.11 -2.10
N PHE A 155 -12.71 7.47 -0.93
CA PHE A 155 -13.79 6.53 -0.65
C PHE A 155 -15.06 7.20 -0.13
N HIS A 156 -16.18 6.47 -0.20
CA HIS A 156 -17.37 6.86 0.57
C HIS A 156 -17.12 6.56 2.05
N PRO A 157 -17.10 7.57 2.94
CA PRO A 157 -16.58 7.37 4.27
C PRO A 157 -17.53 6.59 5.18
N ILE A 158 -16.98 5.65 5.95
CA ILE A 158 -17.68 5.03 7.08
C ILE A 158 -17.31 5.82 8.34
N LYS A 159 -18.16 6.78 8.69
CA LYS A 159 -17.91 7.69 9.81
C LYS A 159 -17.93 6.94 11.14
N LYS A 160 -16.87 7.12 11.92
CA LYS A 160 -16.80 6.73 13.33
C LYS A 160 -16.30 7.90 14.16
N THR A 161 -16.76 7.99 15.40
CA THR A 161 -16.34 9.04 16.34
C THR A 161 -15.67 8.39 17.54
N ARG A 162 -14.55 8.96 17.97
CA ARG A 162 -13.85 8.58 19.20
C ARG A 162 -13.69 9.82 20.07
N GLN A 163 -13.98 9.66 21.35
CA GLN A 163 -13.63 10.65 22.35
C GLN A 163 -12.17 10.44 22.74
N LEU A 164 -11.37 11.49 22.61
CA LEU A 164 -9.98 11.53 23.02
C LEU A 164 -9.87 12.45 24.24
N HIS A 165 -9.05 12.06 25.21
CA HIS A 165 -8.92 12.77 26.47
C HIS A 165 -7.45 12.98 26.79
N PHE A 166 -7.06 14.21 27.12
CA PHE A 166 -5.72 14.48 27.63
C PHE A 166 -5.72 15.61 28.66
N GLN A 167 -4.63 15.72 29.41
CA GLN A 167 -4.46 16.76 30.42
C GLN A 167 -3.21 17.58 30.12
N TRP A 168 -3.30 18.90 30.28
CA TRP A 168 -2.14 19.80 30.30
C TRP A 168 -2.28 20.70 31.53
N GLN A 169 -1.28 20.64 32.42
CA GLN A 169 -1.32 21.23 33.75
C GLN A 169 -2.56 20.74 34.52
N ASN A 170 -3.33 21.65 35.12
CA ASN A 170 -4.55 21.31 35.87
C ASN A 170 -5.83 21.39 35.02
N ARG A 171 -5.72 21.32 33.68
CA ARG A 171 -6.86 21.36 32.75
C ARG A 171 -6.97 20.05 31.98
N SER A 172 -8.19 19.51 31.95
CA SER A 172 -8.57 18.37 31.13
C SER A 172 -9.22 18.84 29.84
N TYR A 173 -8.92 18.16 28.74
CA TYR A 173 -9.49 18.41 27.43
C TYR A 173 -10.12 17.13 26.89
N ASP A 174 -11.37 17.26 26.44
CA ASP A 174 -12.10 16.21 25.75
C ASP A 174 -12.34 16.63 24.31
N LEU A 175 -11.93 15.80 23.37
CA LEU A 175 -12.11 16.02 21.94
C LEU A 175 -12.95 14.90 21.34
N ASN A 176 -13.98 15.28 20.59
CA ASN A 176 -14.73 14.34 19.78
C ASN A 176 -14.20 14.36 18.35
N VAL A 177 -13.44 13.32 17.98
CA VAL A 177 -12.80 13.23 16.67
C VAL A 177 -13.57 12.23 15.81
N THR A 178 -13.96 12.66 14.62
CA THR A 178 -14.62 11.82 13.62
C THR A 178 -13.61 11.45 12.55
N PHE A 179 -13.56 10.17 12.19
CA PHE A 179 -12.64 9.62 11.20
C PHE A 179 -13.37 8.67 10.26
N ASP A 180 -12.75 8.39 9.11
CA ASP A 180 -13.21 7.38 8.16
C ASP A 180 -12.59 6.02 8.51
N LEU A 181 -13.45 5.05 8.85
CA LEU A 181 -13.01 3.68 9.13
C LEU A 181 -12.39 2.99 7.91
N ASN A 182 -12.73 3.39 6.69
CA ASN A 182 -12.09 2.82 5.49
C ASN A 182 -10.62 3.18 5.42
N LEU A 183 -10.26 4.42 5.77
CA LEU A 183 -8.85 4.85 5.78
C LEU A 183 -8.06 4.15 6.88
N VAL A 184 -8.66 3.91 8.05
CA VAL A 184 -8.02 3.12 9.11
C VAL A 184 -7.70 1.71 8.61
N ARG A 185 -8.68 1.02 8.01
CA ARG A 185 -8.50 -0.33 7.44
C ARG A 185 -7.49 -0.39 6.30
N LEU A 186 -7.40 0.69 5.54
CA LEU A 186 -6.39 0.82 4.49
C LEU A 186 -4.99 0.91 5.11
N MET A 187 -4.82 1.75 6.15
CA MET A 187 -3.53 1.90 6.83
C MET A 187 -3.08 0.64 7.56
N GLU A 188 -4.00 -0.21 8.02
CA GLU A 188 -3.68 -1.51 8.63
C GLU A 188 -2.88 -2.45 7.69
N ASN A 189 -3.08 -2.33 6.38
CA ASN A 189 -2.40 -3.18 5.38
C ASN A 189 -1.43 -2.38 4.50
N TYR A 190 -1.16 -1.12 4.86
CA TYR A 190 -0.30 -0.24 4.10
C TYR A 190 1.18 -0.54 4.41
N PRO A 191 2.10 -0.46 3.43
CA PRO A 191 3.50 -0.82 3.67
C PRO A 191 4.18 0.14 4.63
N ILE A 192 5.16 -0.36 5.39
CA ILE A 192 5.93 0.47 6.32
C ILE A 192 6.88 1.36 5.51
N LEU A 193 6.59 2.66 5.52
CA LEU A 193 7.38 3.68 4.81
C LEU A 193 8.37 4.38 5.73
N ASP A 194 9.23 5.20 5.14
CA ASP A 194 10.02 6.22 5.84
C ASP A 194 9.15 7.18 6.66
N GLU A 195 9.60 7.52 7.86
CA GLU A 195 8.89 8.39 8.81
C GLU A 195 8.44 9.72 8.17
N THR A 196 9.26 10.28 7.28
CA THR A 196 8.96 11.53 6.60
C THR A 196 7.73 11.44 5.70
N LYS A 197 7.39 10.25 5.18
CA LYS A 197 6.18 10.05 4.36
C LYS A 197 4.90 10.22 5.17
N TYR A 198 4.89 9.76 6.43
CA TYR A 198 3.73 9.94 7.30
C TYR A 198 3.49 11.42 7.65
N ILE A 199 4.55 12.22 7.79
CA ILE A 199 4.45 13.66 8.05
C ILE A 199 3.80 14.40 6.87
N HIS A 200 4.10 13.98 5.64
CA HIS A 200 3.55 14.59 4.43
C HIS A 200 2.17 14.04 4.03
N THR A 201 1.72 12.94 4.64
CA THR A 201 0.40 12.36 4.39
C THR A 201 -0.68 13.23 5.01
N PRO A 202 -1.69 13.71 4.25
CA PRO A 202 -2.68 14.63 4.78
C PRO A 202 -3.65 13.94 5.74
N LEU A 203 -4.20 14.70 6.69
CA LEU A 203 -5.34 14.25 7.48
C LEU A 203 -6.59 14.13 6.59
N SER A 204 -7.42 13.11 6.86
CA SER A 204 -8.71 12.95 6.20
C SER A 204 -9.61 14.17 6.41
N ALA A 205 -10.51 14.46 5.47
CA ALA A 205 -11.44 15.59 5.59
C ALA A 205 -12.26 15.55 6.89
N LEU A 206 -12.69 14.36 7.34
CA LEU A 206 -13.39 14.18 8.62
C LEU A 206 -12.49 14.47 9.82
N GLY A 207 -11.25 13.99 9.77
CA GLY A 207 -10.24 14.27 10.80
C GLY A 207 -9.98 15.76 10.89
N THR A 208 -9.70 16.42 9.77
CA THR A 208 -9.48 17.87 9.68
C THR A 208 -10.67 18.67 10.23
N GLN A 209 -11.89 18.36 9.79
CA GLN A 209 -13.10 19.10 10.19
C GLN A 209 -13.48 18.90 11.66
N SER A 210 -13.18 17.73 12.23
CA SER A 210 -13.49 17.46 13.63
C SER A 210 -12.37 17.88 14.57
N LEU A 211 -11.11 17.63 14.23
CA LEU A 211 -9.96 17.83 15.12
C LEU A 211 -9.48 19.29 15.15
N LEU A 212 -9.20 19.89 13.99
CA LEU A 212 -8.47 21.17 13.94
C LEU A 212 -9.22 22.32 14.63
N PRO A 213 -10.54 22.52 14.43
CA PRO A 213 -11.25 23.61 15.11
C PRO A 213 -11.28 23.47 16.63
N GLN A 214 -11.21 22.24 17.16
CA GLN A 214 -11.10 22.00 18.60
C GLN A 214 -9.70 22.38 19.09
N PHE A 215 -8.66 22.00 18.34
CA PHE A 215 -7.28 22.36 18.67
C PHE A 215 -7.01 23.85 18.60
N GLU A 216 -7.47 24.53 17.55
CA GLU A 216 -7.35 25.98 17.38
C GLU A 216 -7.91 26.74 18.59
N LYS A 217 -9.07 26.30 19.12
CA LYS A 217 -9.65 26.89 20.34
C LYS A 217 -8.81 26.65 21.59
N ILE A 218 -8.18 25.47 21.71
CA ILE A 218 -7.34 25.13 22.86
C ILE A 218 -6.07 26.00 22.87
N ILE A 219 -5.48 26.25 21.70
CA ILE A 219 -4.19 26.96 21.56
C ILE A 219 -4.31 28.46 21.28
N HIS A 220 -5.51 29.00 21.01
CA HIS A 220 -5.72 30.41 20.62
C HIS A 220 -4.99 31.43 21.51
N ASP A 221 -5.10 31.28 22.84
CA ASP A 221 -4.47 32.16 23.83
C ASP A 221 -3.25 31.50 24.48
N LYS A 222 -2.48 30.72 23.73
CA LYS A 222 -1.25 30.06 24.20
C LYS A 222 -0.04 30.66 23.50
N THR A 223 1.06 30.75 24.22
CA THR A 223 2.36 30.99 23.59
C THR A 223 2.72 29.80 22.69
N GLU A 224 3.63 30.01 21.74
CA GLU A 224 4.13 28.94 20.86
C GLU A 224 4.64 27.73 21.65
N LYS A 225 5.39 27.97 22.73
CA LYS A 225 5.90 26.93 23.62
C LYS A 225 4.75 26.12 24.25
N GLU A 226 3.75 26.80 24.80
CA GLU A 226 2.59 26.14 25.41
C GLU A 226 1.75 25.37 24.38
N ALA A 227 1.58 25.92 23.17
CA ALA A 227 0.90 25.24 22.08
C ALA A 227 1.63 23.94 21.69
N LEU A 228 2.97 23.98 21.59
CA LEU A 228 3.79 22.81 21.30
C LEU A 228 3.72 21.76 22.41
N GLU A 229 3.75 22.19 23.67
CA GLU A 229 3.55 21.29 24.83
C GLU A 229 2.19 20.61 24.79
N ILE A 230 1.11 21.35 24.49
CA ILE A 230 -0.25 20.82 24.37
C ILE A 230 -0.35 19.79 23.24
N ILE A 231 0.17 20.11 22.05
CA ILE A 231 0.15 19.21 20.90
C ILE A 231 0.94 17.93 21.22
N THR A 232 2.10 18.07 21.86
CA THR A 232 2.94 16.93 22.27
C THR A 232 2.25 16.03 23.29
N LEU A 233 1.55 16.61 24.28
CA LEU A 233 0.80 15.82 25.26
C LEU A 233 -0.39 15.12 24.62
N PHE A 234 -1.09 15.78 23.69
CA PHE A 234 -2.18 15.15 22.96
C PHE A 234 -1.69 13.90 22.20
N THR A 235 -0.61 14.02 21.41
CA THR A 235 -0.10 12.88 20.63
C THR A 235 0.38 11.74 21.50
N ARG A 236 0.86 12.01 22.72
CA ARG A 236 1.41 10.98 23.64
C ARG A 236 0.41 10.38 24.62
N SER A 237 -0.65 11.10 24.99
CA SER A 237 -1.54 10.69 26.09
C SER A 237 -3.01 10.58 25.71
N ALA A 238 -3.44 11.17 24.59
CA ALA A 238 -4.84 11.13 24.17
C ALA A 238 -5.25 9.78 23.55
N PHE A 239 -4.26 8.97 23.18
CA PHE A 239 -4.42 7.65 22.59
C PHE A 239 -4.02 6.60 23.63
N GLN A 240 -4.72 5.47 23.63
CA GLN A 240 -4.30 4.32 24.44
C GLN A 240 -2.93 3.87 23.95
N TYR A 241 -1.93 3.97 24.84
CA TYR A 241 -0.60 3.43 24.57
C TYR A 241 -0.69 1.93 24.32
N LYS A 242 0.02 1.47 23.30
CA LYS A 242 0.29 0.06 23.02
C LYS A 242 1.78 -0.05 22.75
N ASP A 243 2.41 -1.09 23.27
CA ASP A 243 3.83 -1.34 23.01
C ASP A 243 4.02 -1.72 21.54
N ASP A 244 5.15 -1.35 20.95
CA ASP A 244 5.44 -1.65 19.54
C ASP A 244 5.60 -3.17 19.34
N GLU A 245 6.16 -3.90 20.32
CA GLU A 245 6.19 -5.38 20.33
C GLU A 245 4.76 -5.98 20.38
N GLU A 246 3.83 -5.39 21.14
CA GLU A 246 2.45 -5.90 21.22
C GLU A 246 1.61 -5.64 19.96
N TYR A 247 1.99 -4.66 19.12
CA TYR A 247 1.22 -4.24 17.95
C TYR A 247 1.85 -4.63 16.61
N PHE A 248 3.18 -4.61 16.51
CA PHE A 248 3.92 -4.96 15.29
C PHE A 248 4.65 -6.30 15.39
N GLY A 249 4.80 -6.88 16.60
CA GLY A 249 5.35 -8.22 16.84
C GLY A 249 6.65 -8.22 17.65
#